data_AF-A0A4R0K149-F1
#
_entry.id   AF-A0A4R0K149-F1
#
_cell.length_a   1.000
_cell.length_b   1.000
_cell.length_c   1.000
_cell.angle_alpha   90.00
_cell.angle_beta   90.00
_cell.angle_gamma   90.00
#
_symmetry.space_group_name_H-M   'P 1'
#
loop_
_entity.id
_entity.type
_entity.pdbx_description
1 polymer ?
#
loop_
_entity_poly.entity_id
_entity_poly.type
_entity_poly.pdbx_seq_one_letter_code
_entity_poly.pdbx_strand_id
1 'polypeptide(L)'
;MHHRSGSIDQTLLAARAAREELAAHGNAVLKALVVSAEGTTYLRGGDLDLACAVLADAVRTAAAGDREDLRLRCLATLALAEACRGHLSRAQALADTAERLAAESVAAAERPAATHLAHLWVALERQDLARAQHSLDRARRLPETQDDSLLSAVSWLLRVRLLRDRGDRVGARCALRNPEPPDSWLRGSIAAEAAGVGLDLAGPNDVIRHRTTTASQRVQELLDHAQAEWLAGNVRGGRSWVAKALLLARGERIRRPFRHTPERLQAVIRNDAGLRSLAGWLRPGQTTDPDPADDPAAVFEELSERELDVLRLLATLRTTYEISAELFISVNTVKTHVRNILRKLSVSSRNDAVRRAWDLDLI
;
A
#
# COMPACT_ATOMS: atom_id res chain seq x y z
N MET A 1 14.36 -22.21 13.50
CA MET A 1 14.24 -21.06 12.58
C MET A 1 15.29 -21.05 11.45
N HIS A 2 16.46 -21.71 11.57
CA HIS A 2 17.47 -21.73 10.49
C HIS A 2 17.13 -22.58 9.25
N HIS A 3 16.26 -23.61 9.36
CA HIS A 3 15.93 -24.47 8.22
C HIS A 3 15.09 -23.81 7.11
N ARG A 4 14.20 -22.85 7.43
CA ARG A 4 13.32 -22.20 6.42
C ARG A 4 14.00 -21.05 5.67
N SER A 5 14.88 -20.28 6.32
CA SER A 5 15.67 -19.23 5.64
C SER A 5 16.57 -19.84 4.57
N GLY A 6 17.26 -20.94 4.90
CA GLY A 6 18.06 -21.69 3.92
C GLY A 6 17.24 -22.24 2.76
N SER A 7 15.97 -22.60 2.99
CA SER A 7 15.06 -23.08 1.94
C SER A 7 14.60 -21.96 1.00
N ILE A 8 14.33 -20.75 1.51
CA ILE A 8 13.97 -19.58 0.68
C ILE A 8 15.16 -19.18 -0.21
N ASP A 9 16.35 -19.04 0.38
CA ASP A 9 17.55 -18.63 -0.35
C ASP A 9 17.94 -19.66 -1.44
N GLN A 10 17.82 -20.96 -1.15
CA GLN A 10 18.02 -22.02 -2.14
C GLN A 10 16.99 -21.97 -3.27
N THR A 11 15.72 -21.72 -2.94
CA THR A 11 14.65 -21.61 -3.95
C THR A 11 14.87 -20.40 -4.85
N LEU A 12 15.27 -19.26 -4.30
CA LEU A 12 15.59 -18.06 -5.07
C LEU A 12 16.81 -18.27 -5.96
N LEU A 13 17.85 -18.94 -5.47
CA LEU A 13 19.04 -19.25 -6.26
C LEU A 13 18.69 -20.14 -7.46
N ALA A 14 17.90 -21.20 -7.23
CA ALA A 14 17.44 -22.09 -8.28
C ALA A 14 16.55 -21.38 -9.30
N ALA A 15 15.63 -20.53 -8.84
CA ALA A 15 14.75 -19.76 -9.73
C ALA A 15 15.53 -18.77 -10.60
N ARG A 16 16.55 -18.09 -10.05
CA ARG A 16 17.40 -17.17 -10.82
C ARG A 16 18.25 -17.89 -11.86
N ALA A 17 18.85 -19.02 -11.50
CA ALA A 17 19.60 -19.86 -12.44
C ALA A 17 18.71 -20.36 -13.59
N ALA A 18 17.52 -20.88 -13.27
CA ALA A 18 16.55 -21.31 -14.27
C ALA A 18 16.08 -20.15 -15.17
N ARG A 19 15.95 -18.93 -14.62
CA ARG A 19 15.59 -17.74 -15.39
C ARG A 19 16.68 -17.33 -16.39
N GLU A 20 17.95 -17.45 -16.00
CA GLU A 20 19.09 -17.19 -16.89
C GLU A 20 19.17 -18.20 -18.02
N GLU A 21 19.00 -19.50 -17.72
CA GLU A 21 18.94 -20.56 -18.74
C GLU A 21 17.76 -20.38 -19.70
N LEU A 22 16.58 -20.01 -19.18
CA LEU A 22 15.39 -19.75 -19.99
C LEU A 22 15.48 -18.44 -20.77
N ALA A 23 16.33 -17.48 -20.39
CA ALA A 23 16.57 -16.30 -21.22
C ALA A 23 17.23 -16.68 -22.56
N ALA A 24 17.96 -17.79 -22.61
CA ALA A 24 18.53 -18.34 -23.84
C ALA A 24 17.53 -19.16 -24.68
N HIS A 25 16.44 -19.65 -24.07
CA HIS A 25 15.46 -20.54 -24.70
C HIS A 25 14.08 -19.86 -24.71
N GLY A 26 13.64 -19.33 -25.86
CA GLY A 26 12.48 -18.42 -26.01
C GLY A 26 11.07 -18.93 -25.63
N ASN A 27 10.93 -19.84 -24.66
CA ASN A 27 9.65 -20.32 -24.15
C ASN A 27 9.07 -19.36 -23.10
N ALA A 28 8.14 -18.52 -23.53
CA ALA A 28 7.47 -17.52 -22.68
C ALA A 28 6.70 -18.15 -21.50
N VAL A 29 6.10 -19.33 -21.67
CA VAL A 29 5.32 -19.99 -20.61
C VAL A 29 6.21 -20.48 -19.48
N LEU A 30 7.30 -21.16 -19.80
CA LEU A 30 8.28 -21.61 -18.79
C LEU A 30 8.92 -20.42 -18.08
N LYS A 31 9.25 -19.36 -18.83
CA LYS A 31 9.76 -18.11 -18.25
C LYS A 31 8.76 -17.51 -17.27
N ALA A 32 7.48 -17.39 -17.65
CA ALA A 32 6.44 -16.86 -16.77
C ALA A 32 6.25 -17.70 -15.50
N LEU A 33 6.32 -19.03 -15.60
CA LEU A 33 6.24 -19.93 -14.44
C LEU A 33 7.40 -19.71 -13.46
N VAL A 34 8.64 -19.66 -13.97
CA VAL A 34 9.83 -19.44 -13.14
C VAL A 34 9.81 -18.06 -12.48
N VAL A 35 9.49 -17.01 -13.25
CA VAL A 35 9.40 -15.64 -12.73
C VAL A 35 8.25 -15.51 -11.71
N SER A 36 7.11 -16.15 -11.94
CA SER A 36 6.01 -16.20 -10.96
C SER A 36 6.42 -16.90 -9.66
N ALA A 37 7.14 -18.01 -9.74
CA ALA A 37 7.64 -18.74 -8.58
C ALA A 37 8.68 -17.91 -7.80
N GLU A 38 9.60 -17.24 -8.50
CA GLU A 38 10.57 -16.30 -7.91
C GLU A 38 9.85 -15.17 -7.16
N GLY A 39 8.88 -14.51 -7.81
CA GLY A 39 8.08 -13.46 -7.21
C GLY A 39 7.32 -13.89 -5.95
N THR A 40 6.72 -15.08 -5.99
CA THR A 40 6.03 -15.68 -4.83
C THR A 40 7.02 -15.98 -3.69
N THR A 41 8.25 -16.35 -4.02
CA THR A 41 9.31 -16.63 -3.04
C THR A 41 9.79 -15.35 -2.35
N TYR A 42 9.93 -14.24 -3.08
CA TYR A 42 10.18 -12.93 -2.44
C TYR A 42 9.03 -12.51 -1.52
N LEU A 43 7.78 -12.75 -1.93
CA LEU A 43 6.62 -12.45 -1.09
C LEU A 43 6.64 -13.26 0.23
N ARG A 44 6.99 -14.55 0.17
CA ARG A 44 7.21 -15.38 1.36
C ARG A 44 8.38 -14.88 2.23
N GLY A 45 9.44 -14.38 1.58
CA GLY A 45 10.58 -13.75 2.25
C GLY A 45 10.29 -12.36 2.84
N GLY A 46 9.18 -11.73 2.47
CA GLY A 46 8.81 -10.39 2.92
C GLY A 46 9.48 -9.25 2.16
N ASP A 47 10.16 -9.53 1.05
CA ASP A 47 10.71 -8.49 0.16
C ASP A 47 9.63 -8.05 -0.83
N LEU A 48 8.72 -7.19 -0.34
CA LEU A 48 7.52 -6.81 -1.07
C LEU A 48 7.84 -6.00 -2.34
N ASP A 49 8.92 -5.21 -2.33
CA ASP A 49 9.35 -4.43 -3.49
C ASP A 49 9.81 -5.35 -4.63
N LEU A 50 10.71 -6.30 -4.34
CA LEU A 50 11.15 -7.28 -5.33
C LEU A 50 10.01 -8.21 -5.76
N ALA A 51 9.17 -8.65 -4.82
CA ALA A 51 8.00 -9.47 -5.13
C ALA A 51 7.10 -8.78 -6.16
N CYS A 52 6.75 -7.50 -5.94
CA CYS A 52 5.89 -6.76 -6.86
C CYS A 52 6.56 -6.56 -8.23
N ALA A 53 7.85 -6.22 -8.26
CA ALA A 53 8.58 -6.01 -9.51
C ALA A 53 8.63 -7.29 -10.37
N VAL A 54 8.95 -8.42 -9.75
CA VAL A 54 9.10 -9.72 -10.41
C VAL A 54 7.73 -10.28 -10.81
N LEU A 55 6.70 -10.18 -9.96
CA LEU A 55 5.35 -10.61 -10.30
C LEU A 55 4.74 -9.76 -11.44
N ALA A 56 5.03 -8.47 -11.49
CA ALA A 56 4.61 -7.63 -12.62
C ALA A 56 5.26 -8.08 -13.94
N ASP A 57 6.50 -8.57 -13.90
CA ASP A 57 7.16 -9.17 -15.06
C ASP A 57 6.55 -10.53 -15.45
N ALA A 58 6.19 -11.34 -14.46
CA ALA A 58 5.48 -12.59 -14.68
C ALA A 58 4.13 -12.36 -15.38
N VAL A 59 3.35 -11.35 -14.97
CA VAL A 59 2.07 -10.99 -15.62
C VAL A 59 2.28 -10.65 -17.10
N ARG A 60 3.28 -9.82 -17.42
CA ARG A 60 3.58 -9.45 -18.82
C ARG A 60 4.02 -10.65 -19.64
N THR A 61 4.89 -11.49 -19.08
CA THR A 61 5.42 -12.67 -19.77
C THR A 61 4.32 -13.72 -19.98
N ALA A 62 3.43 -13.92 -19.00
CA ALA A 62 2.29 -14.83 -19.12
C ALA A 62 1.29 -14.37 -20.18
N ALA A 63 1.05 -13.05 -20.28
CA ALA A 63 0.21 -12.49 -21.33
C ALA A 63 0.80 -12.72 -22.74
N ALA A 64 2.12 -12.63 -22.89
CA ALA A 64 2.80 -12.92 -24.16
C ALA A 64 2.78 -14.43 -24.52
N GLY A 65 2.67 -15.30 -23.52
CA GLY A 65 2.63 -16.76 -23.71
C GLY A 65 1.22 -17.36 -23.91
N ASP A 66 0.18 -16.51 -24.01
CA ASP A 66 -1.23 -16.90 -24.21
C ASP A 66 -1.76 -17.93 -23.19
N ARG A 67 -1.30 -17.82 -21.94
CA ARG A 67 -1.73 -18.68 -20.82
C ARG A 67 -2.51 -17.86 -19.80
N GLU A 68 -3.83 -17.76 -20.01
CA GLU A 68 -4.73 -16.99 -19.16
C GLU A 68 -4.75 -17.49 -17.71
N ASP A 69 -4.67 -18.80 -17.50
CA ASP A 69 -4.62 -19.42 -16.17
C ASP A 69 -3.39 -18.95 -15.36
N LEU A 70 -2.23 -18.94 -16.01
CA LEU A 70 -0.99 -18.48 -15.41
C LEU A 70 -1.00 -16.96 -15.20
N ARG A 71 -1.50 -16.20 -16.17
CA ARG A 71 -1.65 -14.75 -16.06
C ARG A 71 -2.57 -14.38 -14.90
N LEU A 72 -3.68 -15.10 -14.74
CA LEU A 72 -4.63 -14.92 -13.65
C LEU A 72 -3.97 -15.16 -12.28
N ARG A 73 -3.22 -16.25 -12.12
CA ARG A 73 -2.47 -16.54 -10.89
C ARG A 73 -1.43 -15.45 -10.60
N CYS A 74 -0.68 -15.00 -11.61
CA CYS A 74 0.31 -13.92 -11.46
C CYS A 74 -0.35 -12.60 -11.02
N LEU A 75 -1.48 -12.24 -11.62
CA LEU A 75 -2.25 -11.04 -11.27
C LEU A 75 -2.77 -11.10 -9.83
N ALA A 76 -3.33 -12.25 -9.42
CA ALA A 76 -3.84 -12.46 -8.07
C ALA A 76 -2.75 -12.31 -7.00
N THR A 77 -1.60 -12.95 -7.23
CA THR A 77 -0.45 -12.87 -6.30
C THR A 77 0.15 -11.47 -6.28
N LEU A 78 0.24 -10.78 -7.43
CA LEU A 78 0.70 -9.39 -7.49
C LEU A 78 -0.27 -8.45 -6.73
N ALA A 79 -1.58 -8.64 -6.89
CA ALA A 79 -2.57 -7.85 -6.18
C ALA A 79 -2.41 -7.99 -4.65
N LEU A 80 -2.18 -9.23 -4.18
CA LEU A 80 -1.91 -9.47 -2.76
C LEU A 80 -0.60 -8.83 -2.30
N ALA A 81 0.48 -8.92 -3.10
CA ALA A 81 1.76 -8.30 -2.78
C ALA A 81 1.65 -6.76 -2.67
N GLU A 82 0.95 -6.11 -3.60
CA GLU A 82 0.70 -4.66 -3.57
C GLU A 82 -0.17 -4.26 -2.37
N ALA A 83 -1.16 -5.09 -1.99
CA ALA A 83 -1.97 -4.86 -0.79
C ALA A 83 -1.11 -4.90 0.48
N CYS A 84 -0.24 -5.91 0.60
CA CYS A 84 0.72 -6.04 1.70
C CYS A 84 1.70 -4.85 1.76
N ARG A 85 2.10 -4.32 0.60
CA ARG A 85 2.96 -3.13 0.47
C ARG A 85 2.26 -1.83 0.85
N GLY A 86 0.92 -1.82 0.79
CA GLY A 86 0.07 -0.68 1.12
C GLY A 86 -0.38 0.15 -0.08
N HIS A 87 -0.13 -0.30 -1.31
CA HIS A 87 -0.63 0.33 -2.54
C HIS A 87 -2.05 -0.15 -2.85
N LEU A 88 -3.01 0.27 -2.02
CA LEU A 88 -4.36 -0.27 -2.00
C LEU A 88 -5.13 -0.08 -3.31
N SER A 89 -4.93 1.04 -3.99
CA SER A 89 -5.60 1.37 -5.25
C SER A 89 -5.11 0.49 -6.38
N ARG A 90 -3.78 0.27 -6.45
CA ARG A 90 -3.16 -0.65 -7.41
C ARG A 90 -3.55 -2.10 -7.12
N ALA A 91 -3.54 -2.51 -5.86
CA ALA A 91 -3.98 -3.83 -5.43
C ALA A 91 -5.44 -4.10 -5.82
N GLN A 92 -6.33 -3.14 -5.59
CA GLN A 92 -7.74 -3.23 -5.98
C GLN A 92 -7.89 -3.40 -7.50
N ALA A 93 -7.23 -2.54 -8.29
CA ALA A 93 -7.33 -2.60 -9.75
C ALA A 93 -6.84 -3.95 -10.32
N LEU A 94 -5.76 -4.49 -9.75
CA LEU A 94 -5.22 -5.80 -10.15
C LEU A 94 -6.16 -6.95 -9.75
N ALA A 95 -6.71 -6.92 -8.54
CA ALA A 95 -7.65 -7.94 -8.07
C ALA A 95 -8.98 -7.89 -8.83
N ASP A 96 -9.51 -6.70 -9.16
CA ASP A 96 -10.68 -6.53 -10.02
C ASP A 96 -10.43 -7.09 -11.43
N THR A 97 -9.22 -6.89 -11.96
CA THR A 97 -8.82 -7.44 -13.26
C THR A 97 -8.73 -8.97 -13.22
N ALA A 98 -8.13 -9.53 -12.17
CA ALA A 98 -8.08 -10.97 -11.95
C ALA A 98 -9.50 -11.56 -11.81
N GLU A 99 -10.39 -10.89 -11.08
CA GLU A 99 -11.77 -11.34 -10.91
C GLU A 99 -12.56 -11.33 -12.23
N ARG A 100 -12.40 -10.31 -13.08
CA ARG A 100 -13.00 -10.27 -14.42
C ARG A 100 -12.51 -11.42 -15.29
N LEU A 101 -11.20 -11.62 -15.38
CA LEU A 101 -10.62 -12.74 -16.15
C LEU A 101 -11.11 -14.10 -15.63
N ALA A 102 -11.15 -14.29 -14.32
CA ALA A 102 -11.65 -15.52 -13.72
C ALA A 102 -13.15 -15.76 -13.93
N ALA A 103 -13.95 -14.70 -14.14
CA ALA A 103 -15.37 -14.82 -14.41
C ALA A 103 -15.66 -15.39 -15.80
N GLU A 104 -14.75 -15.18 -16.76
CA GLU A 104 -14.90 -15.59 -18.15
C GLU A 104 -14.50 -17.05 -18.38
N SER A 105 -13.48 -17.55 -17.67
CA SER A 105 -12.83 -18.82 -18.02
C SER A 105 -12.59 -19.81 -16.87
N VAL A 106 -12.86 -19.43 -15.61
CA VAL A 106 -12.46 -20.24 -14.44
C VAL A 106 -13.61 -20.53 -13.48
N ALA A 107 -13.80 -21.82 -13.15
CA ALA A 107 -14.77 -22.26 -12.16
C ALA A 107 -14.50 -21.62 -10.79
N ALA A 108 -15.55 -21.30 -10.04
CA ALA A 108 -15.42 -20.57 -8.77
C ALA A 108 -14.47 -21.24 -7.74
N ALA A 109 -14.35 -22.57 -7.77
CA ALA A 109 -13.49 -23.35 -6.88
C ALA A 109 -11.99 -23.31 -7.26
N GLU A 110 -11.68 -22.93 -8.51
CA GLU A 110 -10.32 -22.88 -9.05
C GLU A 110 -9.76 -21.44 -9.11
N ARG A 111 -10.55 -20.46 -8.66
CA ARG A 111 -10.12 -19.07 -8.62
C ARG A 111 -9.03 -18.88 -7.57
N PRO A 112 -7.95 -18.12 -7.87
CA PRO A 112 -6.87 -17.95 -6.91
C PRO A 112 -7.34 -17.27 -5.62
N ALA A 113 -7.01 -17.86 -4.47
CA ALA A 113 -7.40 -17.30 -3.18
C ALA A 113 -6.77 -15.92 -2.92
N ALA A 114 -5.59 -15.66 -3.49
CA ALA A 114 -4.88 -14.40 -3.40
C ALA A 114 -5.73 -13.19 -3.89
N THR A 115 -6.61 -13.38 -4.89
CA THR A 115 -7.53 -12.32 -5.35
C THR A 115 -8.47 -11.88 -4.24
N HIS A 116 -9.08 -12.84 -3.53
CA HIS A 116 -10.01 -12.56 -2.44
C HIS A 116 -9.31 -12.01 -1.20
N LEU A 117 -8.09 -12.47 -0.92
CA LEU A 117 -7.28 -11.94 0.17
C LEU A 117 -6.83 -10.49 -0.10
N ALA A 118 -6.51 -10.15 -1.35
CA ALA A 118 -6.22 -8.77 -1.75
C ALA A 118 -7.43 -7.84 -1.55
N HIS A 119 -8.62 -8.24 -2.03
CA HIS A 119 -9.86 -7.50 -1.80
C HIS A 119 -10.19 -7.35 -0.31
N LEU A 120 -10.01 -8.41 0.48
CA LEU A 120 -10.20 -8.38 1.92
C LEU A 120 -9.26 -7.39 2.59
N TRP A 121 -7.98 -7.39 2.24
CA TRP A 121 -6.98 -6.47 2.80
C TRP A 121 -7.34 -5.01 2.48
N VAL A 122 -7.64 -4.70 1.22
CA VAL A 122 -8.03 -3.36 0.79
C VAL A 122 -9.30 -2.90 1.51
N ALA A 123 -10.31 -3.77 1.59
CA ALA A 123 -11.57 -3.46 2.25
C ALA A 123 -11.38 -3.15 3.74
N LEU A 124 -10.53 -3.90 4.44
CA LEU A 124 -10.20 -3.64 5.85
C LEU A 124 -9.48 -2.30 6.04
N GLU A 125 -8.47 -2.00 5.24
CA GLU A 125 -7.75 -0.72 5.31
C GLU A 125 -8.68 0.47 5.03
N ARG A 126 -9.64 0.30 4.12
CA ARG A 126 -10.69 1.29 3.77
C ARG A 126 -11.92 1.25 4.68
N GLN A 127 -11.92 0.40 5.70
CA GLN A 127 -13.01 0.23 6.67
C GLN A 127 -14.37 -0.10 6.04
N ASP A 128 -14.36 -0.87 4.95
CA ASP A 128 -15.55 -1.48 4.36
C ASP A 128 -15.70 -2.92 4.89
N LEU A 129 -16.33 -3.03 6.07
CA LEU A 129 -16.46 -4.31 6.77
C LEU A 129 -17.41 -5.29 6.06
N ALA A 130 -18.30 -4.79 5.20
CA ALA A 130 -19.22 -5.61 4.41
C ALA A 130 -18.47 -6.29 3.26
N ARG A 131 -17.71 -5.53 2.45
CA ARG A 131 -16.85 -6.10 1.40
C ARG A 131 -15.76 -6.99 1.97
N ALA A 132 -15.19 -6.62 3.12
CA ALA A 132 -14.21 -7.44 3.82
C ALA A 132 -14.81 -8.83 4.15
N GLN A 133 -15.97 -8.87 4.80
CA GLN A 133 -16.62 -10.14 5.12
C GLN A 133 -16.92 -10.99 3.88
N HIS A 134 -17.50 -10.37 2.84
CA HIS A 134 -17.79 -11.07 1.60
C HIS A 134 -16.53 -11.71 0.99
N SER A 135 -15.42 -10.97 0.99
CA SER A 135 -14.13 -11.45 0.47
C SER A 135 -13.55 -12.58 1.32
N LEU A 136 -13.66 -12.50 2.65
CA LEU A 136 -13.23 -13.55 3.57
C LEU A 136 -14.02 -14.85 3.37
N ASP A 137 -15.35 -14.75 3.21
CA ASP A 137 -16.21 -15.92 3.01
C ASP A 137 -15.89 -16.66 1.71
N ARG A 138 -15.48 -15.93 0.67
CA ARG A 138 -15.01 -16.52 -0.59
C ARG A 138 -13.63 -17.16 -0.43
N ALA A 139 -12.68 -16.46 0.18
CA ALA A 139 -11.33 -16.99 0.41
C ALA A 139 -11.36 -18.31 1.20
N ARG A 140 -12.14 -18.39 2.29
CA ARG A 140 -12.20 -19.57 3.16
C ARG A 140 -12.80 -20.83 2.52
N ARG A 141 -13.50 -20.70 1.40
CA ARG A 141 -14.05 -21.84 0.64
C ARG A 141 -13.02 -22.47 -0.29
N LEU A 142 -11.88 -21.81 -0.50
CA LEU A 142 -10.85 -22.24 -1.43
C LEU A 142 -9.80 -23.12 -0.71
N PRO A 143 -9.49 -24.32 -1.24
CA PRO A 143 -8.47 -25.22 -0.67
C PRO A 143 -7.09 -24.56 -0.54
N GLU A 144 -6.73 -23.67 -1.48
CA GLU A 144 -5.45 -22.93 -1.46
C GLU A 144 -5.19 -22.20 -0.14
N THR A 145 -6.24 -21.78 0.59
CA THR A 145 -6.09 -21.12 1.89
C THR A 145 -5.73 -22.06 3.04
N GLN A 146 -5.81 -23.38 2.82
CA GLN A 146 -5.42 -24.42 3.78
C GLN A 146 -4.08 -25.04 3.38
N ASP A 147 -3.83 -25.17 2.07
CA ASP A 147 -2.64 -25.85 1.54
C ASP A 147 -1.41 -24.94 1.45
N ASP A 148 -1.59 -23.63 1.18
CA ASP A 148 -0.48 -22.68 1.10
C ASP A 148 -0.28 -21.93 2.44
N SER A 149 0.89 -22.13 3.04
CA SER A 149 1.25 -21.53 4.35
C SER A 149 1.20 -19.99 4.38
N LEU A 150 1.54 -19.33 3.27
CA LEU A 150 1.50 -17.86 3.20
C LEU A 150 0.03 -17.39 3.12
N LEU A 151 -0.77 -18.01 2.25
CA LEU A 151 -2.18 -17.64 2.08
C LEU A 151 -2.98 -17.94 3.35
N SER A 152 -2.69 -19.05 4.04
CA SER A 152 -3.27 -19.38 5.34
C SER A 152 -2.95 -18.31 6.40
N ALA A 153 -1.68 -17.93 6.52
CA ALA A 153 -1.25 -16.91 7.48
C ALA A 153 -1.87 -15.53 7.19
N VAL A 154 -1.93 -15.13 5.92
CA VAL A 154 -2.59 -13.88 5.49
C VAL A 154 -4.09 -13.93 5.78
N SER A 155 -4.77 -15.02 5.41
CA SER A 155 -6.21 -15.23 5.67
C SER A 155 -6.53 -15.13 7.16
N TRP A 156 -5.72 -15.79 7.99
CA TRP A 156 -5.83 -15.75 9.44
C TRP A 156 -5.63 -14.33 10.00
N LEU A 157 -4.57 -13.62 9.59
CA LEU A 157 -4.32 -12.23 10.01
C LEU A 157 -5.50 -11.32 9.67
N LEU A 158 -6.00 -11.41 8.43
CA LEU A 158 -7.11 -10.57 7.96
C LEU A 158 -8.42 -10.92 8.68
N ARG A 159 -8.65 -12.19 9.04
CA ARG A 159 -9.76 -12.59 9.90
C ARG A 159 -9.66 -11.96 11.29
N VAL A 160 -8.47 -11.97 11.91
CA VAL A 160 -8.25 -11.31 13.21
C VAL A 160 -8.55 -9.82 13.11
N ARG A 161 -8.06 -9.14 12.06
CA ARG A 161 -8.36 -7.73 11.78
C ARG A 161 -9.87 -7.49 11.66
N LEU A 162 -10.58 -8.31 10.89
CA LEU A 162 -12.03 -8.17 10.72
C LEU A 162 -12.82 -8.33 12.03
N LEU A 163 -12.44 -9.31 12.87
CA LEU A 163 -13.05 -9.50 14.19
C LEU A 163 -12.85 -8.26 15.07
N ARG A 164 -11.61 -7.77 15.13
CA ARG A 164 -11.26 -6.57 15.89
C ARG A 164 -12.03 -5.35 15.40
N ASP A 165 -12.06 -5.10 14.10
CA ASP A 165 -12.67 -3.92 13.49
C ASP A 165 -14.21 -3.92 13.62
N ARG A 166 -14.83 -5.10 13.79
CA ARG A 166 -16.25 -5.26 14.14
C ARG A 166 -16.55 -5.06 15.63
N GLY A 167 -15.52 -4.94 16.46
CA GLY A 167 -15.66 -4.87 17.91
C GLY A 167 -15.66 -6.22 18.63
N ASP A 168 -15.54 -7.35 17.92
CA ASP A 168 -15.40 -8.68 18.53
C ASP A 168 -13.95 -8.91 19.02
N ARG A 169 -13.61 -8.21 20.10
CA ARG A 169 -12.30 -8.32 20.75
C ARG A 169 -12.05 -9.71 21.34
N VAL A 170 -13.10 -10.38 21.82
CA VAL A 170 -12.96 -11.72 22.43
C VAL A 170 -12.63 -12.74 21.35
N GLY A 171 -13.36 -12.74 20.22
CA GLY A 171 -13.07 -13.59 19.07
C GLY A 171 -11.67 -13.34 18.52
N ALA A 172 -11.27 -12.07 18.37
CA ALA A 172 -9.92 -11.71 17.94
C ALA A 172 -8.84 -12.25 18.90
N ARG A 173 -9.01 -12.08 20.23
CA ARG A 173 -8.10 -12.64 21.23
C ARG A 173 -8.01 -14.17 21.15
N CYS A 174 -9.14 -14.86 21.01
CA CYS A 174 -9.16 -16.31 20.90
C CYS A 174 -8.41 -16.79 19.66
N ALA A 175 -8.58 -16.13 18.51
CA ALA A 175 -7.87 -16.43 17.28
C ALA A 175 -6.34 -16.21 17.40
N LEU A 176 -5.93 -15.22 18.20
CA LEU A 176 -4.53 -14.87 18.43
C LEU A 176 -3.77 -15.77 19.41
N ARG A 177 -4.47 -16.55 20.25
CA ARG A 177 -3.83 -17.43 21.27
C ARG A 177 -3.12 -18.64 20.69
N ASN A 178 -3.50 -19.06 19.49
CA ASN A 178 -2.82 -20.15 18.77
C ASN A 178 -2.48 -19.66 17.37
N PRO A 179 -1.46 -18.78 17.23
CA PRO A 179 -1.10 -18.23 15.95
C PRO A 179 -0.58 -19.35 15.04
N GLU A 180 -1.09 -19.41 13.81
CA GLU A 180 -0.41 -20.18 12.76
C GLU A 180 1.01 -19.66 12.59
N PRO A 181 2.03 -20.52 12.40
CA PRO A 181 3.41 -20.08 12.37
C PRO A 181 3.61 -19.13 11.20
N PRO A 182 3.81 -17.81 11.43
CA PRO A 182 3.83 -16.87 10.35
C PRO A 182 5.18 -16.95 9.62
N ASP A 183 5.15 -16.66 8.32
CA ASP A 183 6.33 -16.13 7.64
C ASP A 183 6.87 -14.95 8.44
N SER A 184 8.20 -14.86 8.59
CA SER A 184 8.83 -14.02 9.61
C SER A 184 8.43 -12.55 9.55
N TRP A 185 8.07 -12.05 8.37
CA TRP A 185 7.76 -10.66 8.10
C TRP A 185 6.35 -10.23 8.54
N LEU A 186 5.40 -11.16 8.68
CA LEU A 186 4.04 -10.85 9.18
C LEU A 186 3.98 -10.66 10.69
N ARG A 187 5.01 -11.10 11.44
CA ARG A 187 5.05 -11.03 12.92
C ARG A 187 4.73 -9.65 13.47
N GLY A 188 5.29 -8.59 12.90
CA GLY A 188 5.01 -7.23 13.38
C GLY A 188 3.54 -6.83 13.20
N SER A 189 2.90 -7.24 12.09
CA SER A 189 1.46 -7.02 11.90
C SER A 189 0.64 -7.78 12.93
N ILE A 190 1.03 -9.02 13.24
CA ILE A 190 0.35 -9.87 14.23
C ILE A 190 0.49 -9.30 15.64
N ALA A 191 1.70 -8.89 16.02
CA ALA A 191 1.97 -8.25 17.29
C ALA A 191 1.16 -6.95 17.44
N ALA A 192 1.03 -6.15 16.38
CA ALA A 192 0.20 -4.95 16.38
C ALA A 192 -1.30 -5.26 16.57
N GLU A 193 -1.82 -6.34 15.97
CA GLU A 193 -3.20 -6.77 16.23
C GLU A 193 -3.39 -7.29 17.65
N ALA A 194 -2.41 -8.03 18.19
CA ALA A 194 -2.44 -8.54 19.55
C ALA A 194 -2.43 -7.43 20.60
N ALA A 195 -1.51 -6.47 20.46
CA ALA A 195 -1.47 -5.29 21.31
C ALA A 195 -2.82 -4.54 21.29
N GLY A 196 -3.44 -4.44 20.10
CA GLY A 196 -4.75 -3.85 19.89
C GLY A 196 -5.92 -4.51 20.62
N VAL A 197 -5.76 -5.73 21.10
CA VAL A 197 -6.76 -6.47 21.91
C VAL A 197 -6.26 -6.80 23.33
N GLY A 198 -5.18 -6.13 23.76
CA GLY A 198 -4.60 -6.30 25.09
C GLY A 198 -3.95 -7.67 25.31
N LEU A 199 -3.37 -8.24 24.25
CA LEU A 199 -2.47 -9.40 24.33
C LEU A 199 -1.05 -8.92 24.06
N ASP A 200 -0.13 -9.23 24.97
CA ASP A 200 1.28 -9.04 24.73
C ASP A 200 1.85 -10.32 24.11
N LEU A 201 2.06 -10.28 22.80
CA LEU A 201 2.73 -11.35 22.05
C LEU A 201 4.16 -10.93 21.64
N ALA A 202 4.60 -9.73 22.00
CA ALA A 202 5.93 -9.25 21.63
C ALA A 202 6.97 -9.81 22.61
N GLY A 203 7.96 -10.54 22.09
CA GLY A 203 9.15 -10.86 22.86
C GLY A 203 10.05 -9.62 23.05
N PRO A 204 10.97 -9.61 24.04
CA PRO A 204 11.87 -8.48 24.31
C PRO A 204 12.74 -8.01 23.12
N ASN A 205 12.77 -8.78 22.02
CA ASN A 205 13.63 -8.57 20.86
C ASN A 205 12.85 -8.40 19.54
N ASP A 206 11.51 -8.25 19.60
CA ASP A 206 10.63 -8.15 18.42
C ASP A 206 10.58 -6.74 17.79
N VAL A 207 11.65 -5.95 17.96
CA VAL A 207 11.92 -4.79 17.11
C VAL A 207 12.34 -5.31 15.73
N ILE A 208 11.42 -5.96 15.03
CA ILE A 208 11.60 -6.29 13.63
C ILE A 208 11.63 -4.95 12.91
N ARG A 209 12.83 -4.53 12.51
CA ARG A 209 13.03 -3.48 11.50
C ARG A 209 12.27 -3.91 10.25
N HIS A 210 11.02 -3.48 10.13
CA HIS A 210 10.29 -3.55 8.88
C HIS A 210 11.16 -2.85 7.83
N ARG A 211 11.63 -3.58 6.82
CA ARG A 211 12.43 -2.98 5.73
C ARG A 211 11.63 -1.92 4.97
N THR A 212 10.29 -1.97 5.08
CA THR A 212 9.37 -0.99 4.53
C THR A 212 8.20 -0.76 5.48
N THR A 213 8.08 0.44 6.04
CA THR A 213 6.90 0.88 6.79
C THR A 213 5.77 1.20 5.80
N THR A 214 4.68 0.43 5.83
CA THR A 214 3.51 0.66 4.96
C THR A 214 2.88 2.03 5.21
N ALA A 215 2.15 2.57 4.24
CA ALA A 215 1.43 3.84 4.40
C ALA A 215 0.48 3.82 5.61
N SER A 216 -0.18 2.69 5.89
CA SER A 216 -1.06 2.53 7.06
C SER A 216 -0.29 2.60 8.38
N GLN A 217 0.87 1.95 8.46
CA GLN A 217 1.75 2.05 9.63
C GLN A 217 2.30 3.47 9.81
N ARG A 218 2.72 4.15 8.74
CA ARG A 218 3.17 5.56 8.81
C ARG A 218 2.05 6.48 9.29
N VAL A 219 0.81 6.25 8.84
CA VAL A 219 -0.35 7.00 9.34
C VAL A 219 -0.53 6.74 10.84
N GLN A 220 -0.43 5.50 11.30
CA GLN A 220 -0.50 5.19 12.74
C GLN A 220 0.60 5.90 13.54
N GLU A 221 1.85 5.86 13.07
CA GLU A 221 2.97 6.57 13.71
C GLU A 221 2.70 8.08 13.83
N LEU A 222 2.18 8.71 12.77
CA LEU A 222 1.83 10.15 12.80
C LEU A 222 0.72 10.45 13.82
N LEU A 223 -0.26 9.55 13.98
CA LEU A 223 -1.32 9.69 14.97
C LEU A 223 -0.79 9.49 16.40
N ASP A 224 0.15 8.58 16.59
CA ASP A 224 0.82 8.36 17.89
C ASP A 224 1.66 9.58 18.28
N HIS A 225 2.38 10.19 17.33
CA HIS A 225 3.10 11.45 17.54
C HIS A 225 2.13 12.60 17.87
N ALA A 226 0.99 12.69 17.19
CA ALA A 226 -0.03 13.69 17.49
C ALA A 226 -0.56 13.55 18.92
N GLN A 227 -0.78 12.32 19.37
CA GLN A 227 -1.21 12.01 20.73
C GLN A 227 -0.15 12.40 21.76
N ALA A 228 1.13 12.08 21.51
CA ALA A 228 2.23 12.47 22.39
C ALA A 228 2.35 13.99 22.56
N GLU A 229 2.26 14.76 21.48
CA GLU A 229 2.29 16.23 21.53
C GLU A 229 1.14 16.82 22.35
N TRP A 230 -0.07 16.26 22.25
CA TRP A 230 -1.19 16.71 23.07
C TRP A 230 -1.06 16.34 24.54
N LEU A 231 -0.49 15.17 24.86
CA LEU A 231 -0.16 14.82 26.25
C LEU A 231 0.89 15.78 26.82
N ALA A 232 1.81 16.27 25.99
CA ALA A 232 2.79 17.30 26.33
C ALA A 232 2.20 18.74 26.36
N GLY A 233 0.92 18.93 26.04
CA GLY A 233 0.25 20.23 26.01
C GLY A 233 0.46 21.06 24.73
N ASN A 234 1.19 20.54 23.75
CA ASN A 234 1.44 21.23 22.47
C ASN A 234 0.29 20.99 21.47
N VAL A 235 -0.77 21.78 21.58
CA VAL A 235 -1.96 21.66 20.73
C VAL A 235 -1.65 21.86 19.24
N ARG A 236 -0.79 22.83 18.90
CA ARG A 236 -0.44 23.15 17.51
C ARG A 236 0.39 22.05 16.86
N GLY A 237 1.37 21.51 17.59
CA GLY A 237 2.18 20.37 17.16
C GLY A 237 1.30 19.15 16.87
N GLY A 238 0.44 18.77 17.82
CA GLY A 238 -0.49 17.66 17.66
C GLY A 238 -1.42 17.83 16.44
N ARG A 239 -1.99 19.02 16.24
CA ARG A 239 -2.82 19.33 15.06
C ARG A 239 -2.05 19.16 13.74
N SER A 240 -0.80 19.60 13.68
CA SER A 240 0.05 19.46 12.47
C SER A 240 0.29 18.00 12.11
N TRP A 241 0.56 17.15 13.11
CA TRP A 241 0.72 15.72 12.90
C TRP A 241 -0.56 15.03 12.40
N VAL A 242 -1.72 15.37 12.95
CA VAL A 242 -3.01 14.84 12.44
C VAL A 242 -3.26 15.29 11.00
N ALA A 243 -2.96 16.54 10.65
CA ALA A 243 -3.11 17.02 9.28
C ALA A 243 -2.21 16.23 8.30
N LYS A 244 -0.94 15.95 8.67
CA LYS A 244 -0.04 15.09 7.89
C LYS A 244 -0.59 13.67 7.74
N ALA A 245 -1.13 13.09 8.81
CA ALA A 245 -1.73 11.76 8.78
C ALA A 245 -2.93 11.71 7.80
N LEU A 246 -3.82 12.71 7.85
CA LEU A 246 -4.98 12.81 6.96
C LEU A 246 -4.56 12.97 5.49
N LEU A 247 -3.53 13.79 5.22
CA LEU A 247 -3.03 13.99 3.85
C LEU A 247 -2.38 12.72 3.30
N LEU A 248 -1.55 12.04 4.08
CA LEU A 248 -0.90 10.79 3.68
C LEU A 248 -1.94 9.69 3.41
N ALA A 249 -2.95 9.59 4.26
CA ALA A 249 -3.96 8.55 4.16
C ALA A 249 -4.98 8.77 3.03
N ARG A 250 -5.16 10.02 2.58
CA ARG A 250 -6.15 10.39 1.56
C ARG A 250 -5.93 9.67 0.23
N GLY A 251 -4.67 9.57 -0.23
CA GLY A 251 -4.34 8.99 -1.54
C GLY A 251 -4.82 7.55 -1.70
N GLU A 252 -4.58 6.72 -0.69
CA GLU A 252 -4.98 5.30 -0.69
C GLU A 252 -6.33 5.04 0.00
N ARG A 253 -6.96 6.10 0.51
CA ARG A 253 -8.19 6.06 1.32
C ARG A 253 -8.04 5.19 2.57
N ILE A 254 -6.90 5.28 3.24
CA ILE A 254 -6.59 4.50 4.46
C ILE A 254 -7.40 5.05 5.63
N ARG A 255 -8.37 4.28 6.13
CA ARG A 255 -9.28 4.69 7.22
C ARG A 255 -9.01 3.97 8.54
N ARG A 256 -8.43 2.77 8.47
CA ARG A 256 -8.29 1.86 9.61
C ARG A 256 -7.53 2.44 10.82
N PRO A 257 -6.38 3.15 10.67
CA PRO A 257 -5.69 3.76 11.81
C PRO A 257 -6.56 4.77 12.58
N PHE A 258 -7.31 5.62 11.86
CA PHE A 258 -8.20 6.62 12.46
C PHE A 258 -9.34 6.01 13.27
N ARG A 259 -9.81 4.80 12.89
CA ARG A 259 -10.86 4.08 13.63
C ARG A 259 -10.38 3.51 14.95
N HIS A 260 -9.09 3.17 15.05
CA HIS A 260 -8.48 2.63 16.26
C HIS A 260 -7.87 3.69 17.17
N THR A 261 -7.86 4.94 16.73
CA THR A 261 -7.34 6.06 17.50
C THR A 261 -8.27 6.40 18.68
N PRO A 262 -7.75 6.85 19.84
CA PRO A 262 -8.58 7.26 20.99
C PRO A 262 -9.66 8.30 20.64
N GLU A 263 -10.80 8.21 21.34
CA GLU A 263 -11.97 9.09 21.14
C GLU A 263 -11.63 10.58 21.23
N ARG A 264 -10.65 10.93 22.08
CA ARG A 264 -10.16 12.31 22.21
C ARG A 264 -9.59 12.86 20.90
N LEU A 265 -8.80 12.08 20.16
CA LEU A 265 -8.25 12.52 18.88
C LEU A 265 -9.32 12.55 17.79
N GLN A 266 -10.25 11.58 17.81
CA GLN A 266 -11.41 11.60 16.91
C GLN A 266 -12.28 12.84 17.14
N ALA A 267 -12.48 13.25 18.39
CA ALA A 267 -13.18 14.49 18.74
C ALA A 267 -12.46 15.73 18.21
N VAL A 268 -11.12 15.77 18.25
CA VAL A 268 -10.35 16.89 17.68
C VAL A 268 -10.53 16.98 16.16
N ILE A 269 -10.44 15.87 15.43
CA ILE A 269 -10.71 15.84 13.98
C ILE A 269 -12.12 16.34 13.68
N ARG A 270 -13.11 15.93 14.48
CA ARG A 270 -14.50 16.38 14.31
C ARG A 270 -14.69 17.85 14.64
N ASN A 271 -14.02 18.40 15.65
CA ASN A 271 -14.30 19.75 16.15
C ASN A 271 -13.46 20.85 15.47
N ASP A 272 -12.27 20.53 14.97
CA ASP A 272 -11.43 21.48 14.25
C ASP A 272 -11.88 21.62 12.79
N ALA A 273 -12.25 22.82 12.36
CA ALA A 273 -12.77 23.07 11.02
C ALA A 273 -11.78 22.70 9.89
N GLY A 274 -10.47 22.94 10.10
CA GLY A 274 -9.45 22.66 9.10
C GLY A 274 -9.11 21.17 9.02
N LEU A 275 -9.13 20.45 10.14
CA LEU A 275 -8.99 18.99 10.11
C LEU A 275 -10.25 18.33 9.53
N ARG A 276 -11.43 18.85 9.85
CA ARG A 276 -12.70 18.36 9.33
C ARG A 276 -12.77 18.45 7.80
N SER A 277 -12.31 19.55 7.21
CA SER A 277 -12.25 19.68 5.74
C SER A 277 -11.30 18.67 5.10
N LEU A 278 -10.19 18.33 5.76
CA LEU A 278 -9.26 17.29 5.30
C LEU A 278 -9.79 15.87 5.51
N ALA A 279 -10.72 15.66 6.45
CA ALA A 279 -11.22 14.37 6.89
C ALA A 279 -12.50 13.90 6.20
N GLY A 280 -13.03 14.64 5.22
CA GLY A 280 -14.31 14.33 4.55
C GLY A 280 -14.39 12.90 3.98
N TRP A 281 -13.27 12.37 3.50
CA TRP A 281 -13.17 11.01 2.92
C TRP A 281 -13.12 9.88 3.96
N LEU A 282 -13.03 10.18 5.27
CA LEU A 282 -13.00 9.17 6.35
C LEU A 282 -14.34 8.46 6.58
N ARG A 283 -15.47 9.01 6.11
CA ARG A 283 -16.79 8.39 6.27
C ARG A 283 -17.09 7.42 5.11
N PRO A 284 -17.29 6.12 5.37
CA PRO A 284 -17.79 5.19 4.35
C PRO A 284 -19.20 5.61 3.91
N GLY A 285 -19.47 5.67 2.61
CA GLY A 285 -20.81 5.95 2.08
C GLY A 285 -21.16 7.43 1.82
N GLN A 286 -20.25 8.38 2.05
CA GLN A 286 -20.38 9.74 1.47
C GLN A 286 -19.67 9.89 0.12
N THR A 287 -19.14 8.79 -0.42
CA THR A 287 -18.69 8.72 -1.81
C THR A 287 -19.87 8.29 -2.67
N THR A 288 -20.66 9.24 -3.16
CA THR A 288 -20.79 9.26 -4.63
C THR A 288 -19.37 9.22 -5.14
N ASP A 289 -19.02 8.24 -5.99
CA ASP A 289 -17.77 8.39 -6.73
C ASP A 289 -17.75 9.83 -7.23
N PRO A 290 -16.72 10.63 -6.92
CA PRO A 290 -16.51 11.83 -7.68
C PRO A 290 -16.43 11.31 -9.11
N ASP A 291 -17.34 11.77 -9.97
CA ASP A 291 -17.06 11.80 -11.39
C ASP A 291 -15.60 12.27 -11.51
N PRO A 292 -14.72 11.63 -12.31
CA PRO A 292 -13.35 12.13 -12.50
C PRO A 292 -13.27 13.62 -12.91
N ALA A 293 -14.41 14.24 -13.23
CA ALA A 293 -14.60 15.67 -13.40
C ALA A 293 -14.74 16.53 -12.12
N ASP A 294 -15.03 15.97 -10.94
CA ASP A 294 -15.41 16.71 -9.71
C ASP A 294 -14.48 16.44 -8.50
N ASP A 295 -13.25 16.00 -8.77
CA ASP A 295 -12.22 15.88 -7.75
C ASP A 295 -11.59 17.25 -7.42
N PRO A 296 -11.66 17.78 -6.18
CA PRO A 296 -10.85 18.91 -5.77
C PRO A 296 -9.36 18.54 -5.59
N ALA A 297 -8.97 17.30 -5.89
CA ALA A 297 -7.60 16.87 -6.18
C ALA A 297 -7.31 16.60 -7.68
N ALA A 298 -8.28 16.82 -8.60
CA ALA A 298 -8.06 16.90 -10.05
C ALA A 298 -7.95 18.36 -10.52
N VAL A 299 -7.18 19.14 -9.76
CA VAL A 299 -6.42 20.25 -10.35
C VAL A 299 -4.94 20.00 -10.03
N PHE A 300 -4.45 18.80 -10.29
CA PHE A 300 -3.08 18.67 -10.77
C PHE A 300 -3.12 19.04 -12.24
N GLU A 301 -3.14 20.34 -12.53
CA GLU A 301 -2.66 20.77 -13.84
C GLU A 301 -1.24 20.22 -13.97
N GLU A 302 -1.01 19.32 -14.92
CA GLU A 302 0.32 18.86 -15.26
C GLU A 302 1.23 20.10 -15.41
N LEU A 303 2.42 20.02 -14.82
CA LEU A 303 3.42 21.05 -15.05
C LEU A 303 3.71 21.03 -16.56
N SER A 304 3.58 22.18 -17.20
CA SER A 304 4.03 22.33 -18.58
C SER A 304 5.53 22.03 -18.66
N GLU A 305 6.02 21.63 -19.83
CA GLU A 305 7.45 21.36 -20.04
C GLU A 305 8.34 22.52 -19.53
N ARG A 306 7.88 23.77 -19.71
CA ARG A 306 8.59 24.96 -19.21
C ARG A 306 8.56 25.13 -17.71
N GLU A 307 7.49 24.73 -17.05
CA GLU A 307 7.44 24.70 -15.59
C GLU A 307 8.31 23.58 -15.01
N LEU A 308 8.41 22.44 -15.71
CA LEU A 308 9.31 21.35 -15.35
C LEU A 308 10.78 21.75 -15.48
N ASP A 309 11.16 22.43 -16.55
CA ASP A 309 12.50 22.99 -16.75
C ASP A 309 12.88 23.94 -15.60
N VAL A 310 11.98 24.87 -15.26
CA VAL A 310 12.17 25.80 -14.14
C VAL A 310 12.27 25.04 -12.81
N LEU A 311 11.44 24.02 -12.59
CA LEU A 311 11.43 23.21 -11.37
C LEU A 311 12.75 22.42 -11.19
N ARG A 312 13.31 21.84 -12.26
CA ARG A 312 14.63 21.18 -12.25
C ARG A 312 15.73 22.14 -11.85
N LEU A 313 15.73 23.36 -12.39
CA LEU A 313 16.72 24.37 -12.04
C LEU A 313 16.54 24.88 -10.59
N LEU A 314 15.31 24.94 -10.08
CA LEU A 314 15.05 25.23 -8.66
C LEU A 314 15.70 24.19 -7.73
N ALA A 315 15.70 22.91 -8.11
CA ALA A 315 16.31 21.82 -7.35
C ALA A 315 17.84 21.93 -7.27
N THR A 316 18.47 22.62 -8.23
CA THR A 316 19.91 22.94 -8.22
C THR A 316 20.27 24.18 -7.39
N LEU A 317 19.33 24.72 -6.60
CA LEU A 317 19.50 25.91 -5.75
C LEU A 317 19.80 27.22 -6.48
N ARG A 318 19.59 27.28 -7.80
CA ARG A 318 19.76 28.51 -8.58
C ARG A 318 18.76 29.61 -8.19
N THR A 319 19.18 30.85 -8.30
CA THR A 319 18.37 32.05 -8.11
C THR A 319 17.45 32.29 -9.30
N THR A 320 16.37 33.05 -9.11
CA THR A 320 15.45 33.41 -10.21
C THR A 320 16.16 34.15 -11.35
N TYR A 321 17.23 34.89 -11.03
CA TYR A 321 18.06 35.58 -12.03
C TYR A 321 18.89 34.58 -12.85
N GLU A 322 19.57 33.64 -12.21
CA GLU A 322 20.36 32.61 -12.90
C GLU A 322 19.48 31.71 -13.78
N ILE A 323 18.30 31.33 -13.29
CA ILE A 323 17.30 30.57 -14.06
C ILE A 323 16.84 31.35 -15.30
N SER A 324 16.66 32.67 -15.16
CA SER A 324 16.24 33.52 -16.28
C SER A 324 17.32 33.62 -17.37
N ALA A 325 18.59 33.69 -16.98
CA ALA A 325 19.72 33.71 -17.91
C ALA A 325 19.91 32.37 -18.62
N GLU A 326 19.73 31.26 -17.91
CA GLU A 326 19.91 29.90 -18.45
C GLU A 326 18.80 29.49 -19.42
N LEU A 327 17.55 29.89 -19.14
CA LEU A 327 16.40 29.61 -20.00
C LEU A 327 16.17 30.70 -21.06
N PHE A 328 17.01 31.74 -21.13
CA PHE A 328 16.88 32.89 -22.04
C PHE A 328 15.49 33.56 -22.00
N ILE A 329 14.93 33.74 -20.81
CA ILE A 329 13.62 34.38 -20.57
C ILE A 329 13.72 35.49 -19.52
N SER A 330 12.69 36.34 -19.42
CA SER A 330 12.70 37.41 -18.42
C SER A 330 12.58 36.89 -16.98
N VAL A 331 13.16 37.60 -16.01
CA VAL A 331 13.01 37.30 -14.56
C VAL A 331 11.53 37.27 -14.14
N ASN A 332 10.69 38.12 -14.75
CA ASN A 332 9.25 38.17 -14.43
C ASN A 332 8.51 36.92 -14.94
N THR A 333 8.94 36.37 -16.07
CA THR A 333 8.45 35.11 -16.63
C THR A 333 8.80 33.95 -15.68
N VAL A 334 10.04 33.88 -15.19
CA VAL A 334 10.44 32.88 -14.19
C VAL A 334 9.61 32.99 -12.92
N LYS A 335 9.41 34.20 -12.36
CA LYS A 335 8.54 34.40 -11.18
C LYS A 335 7.11 33.89 -11.41
N THR A 336 6.60 34.04 -12.62
CA THR A 336 5.27 33.57 -13.00
C THR A 336 5.23 32.04 -13.05
N HIS A 337 6.22 31.39 -13.67
CA HIS A 337 6.35 29.93 -13.64
C HIS A 337 6.50 29.40 -12.22
N VAL A 338 7.33 30.01 -11.37
CA VAL A 338 7.46 29.62 -9.95
C VAL A 338 6.11 29.73 -9.23
N ARG A 339 5.36 30.82 -9.40
CA ARG A 339 4.03 30.97 -8.80
C ARG A 339 3.06 29.88 -9.27
N ASN A 340 3.09 29.55 -10.55
CA ASN A 340 2.26 28.50 -11.12
C ASN A 340 2.67 27.12 -10.60
N ILE A 341 3.97 26.82 -10.52
CA ILE A 341 4.50 25.58 -9.93
C ILE A 341 4.05 25.43 -8.48
N LEU A 342 4.19 26.48 -7.66
CA LEU A 342 3.75 26.47 -6.27
C LEU A 342 2.24 26.21 -6.14
N ARG A 343 1.43 26.86 -7.01
CA ARG A 343 -0.02 26.64 -7.11
C ARG A 343 -0.34 25.20 -7.52
N LYS A 344 0.26 24.71 -8.60
CA LYS A 344 0.03 23.37 -9.19
C LYS A 344 0.48 22.23 -8.27
N LEU A 345 1.57 22.43 -7.53
CA LEU A 345 2.08 21.47 -6.54
C LEU A 345 1.44 21.65 -5.15
N SER A 346 0.55 22.63 -4.97
CA SER A 346 -0.13 22.93 -3.70
C SER A 346 0.82 23.18 -2.51
N VAL A 347 1.88 23.95 -2.75
CA VAL A 347 2.91 24.29 -1.75
C VAL A 347 3.13 25.80 -1.68
N SER A 348 3.66 26.28 -0.55
CA SER A 348 3.83 27.71 -0.29
C SER A 348 5.27 28.22 -0.43
N SER A 349 6.25 27.33 -0.61
CA SER A 349 7.67 27.70 -0.74
C SER A 349 8.37 26.94 -1.86
N ARG A 350 9.41 27.57 -2.44
CA ARG A 350 10.23 26.94 -3.49
C ARG A 350 10.89 25.64 -3.04
N ASN A 351 11.27 25.55 -1.76
CA ASN A 351 11.91 24.36 -1.21
C ASN A 351 10.90 23.23 -1.03
N ASP A 352 9.66 23.56 -0.65
CA ASP A 352 8.58 22.59 -0.54
C ASP A 352 8.14 22.09 -1.93
N ALA A 353 8.21 22.93 -2.97
CA ALA A 353 8.01 22.49 -4.35
C ALA A 353 9.06 21.46 -4.79
N VAL A 354 10.33 21.69 -4.48
CA VAL A 354 11.40 20.73 -4.81
C VAL A 354 11.19 19.41 -4.07
N ARG A 355 10.94 19.45 -2.75
CA ARG A 355 10.64 18.23 -1.98
C ARG A 355 9.44 17.47 -2.54
N ARG A 356 8.36 18.21 -2.83
CA ARG A 356 7.13 17.63 -3.37
C ARG A 356 7.33 17.03 -4.76
N ALA A 357 8.21 17.60 -5.57
CA ALA A 357 8.56 17.07 -6.88
C ALA A 357 9.34 15.75 -6.80
N TRP A 358 10.23 15.60 -5.81
CA TRP A 358 10.92 14.33 -5.54
C TRP A 358 9.95 13.25 -5.03
N ASP A 359 9.01 13.63 -4.16
CA ASP A 359 7.95 12.72 -3.68
C ASP A 359 7.03 12.22 -4.80
N LEU A 360 6.93 12.98 -5.90
CA LEU A 360 6.08 12.71 -7.07
C LEU A 360 6.86 12.19 -8.28
N ASP A 361 8.17 11.97 -8.16
CA ASP A 361 9.06 11.47 -9.21
C ASP A 361 9.06 12.33 -10.50
N LEU A 362 8.93 13.66 -10.33
CA LEU A 362 8.88 14.62 -11.45
C LEU A 362 10.28 15.12 -11.88
N ILE A 363 11.27 15.07 -11.00
CA ILE A 363 12.64 15.58 -11.19
C ILE A 363 13.67 14.74 -10.46
#